data_AF-A0A953DK65-F1
#
_entry.id   AF-A0A953DK65-F1
#
_cell.length_a   1.000
_cell.length_b   1.000
_cell.length_c   1.000
_cell.angle_alpha   90.00
_cell.angle_beta   90.00
_cell.angle_gamma   90.00
#
_symmetry.space_group_name_H-M   'P 1'
#
loop_
_entity.id
_entity.type
_entity.pdbx_description
1 polymer ?
#
loop_
_entity_poly.entity_id
_entity_poly.type
_entity_poly.pdbx_seq_one_letter_code
_entity_poly.pdbx_strand_id
1 'polypeptide(L)'
;MDLAPRRLNLSYVLHEPSTSAVVRAAAERSNAEARRLRRATAALAALSDAALRQRIVVLATTQPDALSQGTAPPAIASIHLGPWWLLPRVLGLIASDGTPRPVHLIDQPAAAATRIVPFFRAPARLAVPDASAPDYPAWFAALVLRPGGDTLLLQLDTVPGSEASPTERDAALVGAAERAIRAHVEQWSCPGPLWDASAERSLPEFAPG
;
A
#
# COMPACT_ATOMS: atom_id res chain seq x y z
N MET A 1 -9.85 -7.35 -20.44
CA MET A 1 -9.71 -6.50 -19.23
C MET A 1 -9.04 -5.22 -19.70
N ASP A 2 -9.65 -4.07 -19.45
CA ASP A 2 -9.06 -2.79 -19.80
C ASP A 2 -7.84 -2.52 -18.92
N LEU A 3 -6.67 -2.32 -19.55
CA LEU A 3 -5.42 -2.02 -18.86
C LEU A 3 -5.17 -0.52 -18.75
N ALA A 4 -5.99 0.33 -19.37
CA ALA A 4 -5.72 1.76 -19.46
C ALA A 4 -5.60 2.44 -18.08
N PRO A 5 -6.51 2.24 -17.11
CA PRO A 5 -6.36 2.82 -15.77
C PRO A 5 -5.09 2.34 -15.06
N ARG A 6 -4.75 1.07 -15.27
CA ARG A 6 -3.55 0.46 -14.69
C ARG A 6 -2.27 1.05 -15.27
N ARG A 7 -2.22 1.21 -16.59
CA ARG A 7 -1.07 1.78 -17.31
C ARG A 7 -0.87 3.26 -16.98
N LEU A 8 -1.95 4.00 -16.77
CA LEU A 8 -1.91 5.37 -16.26
C LEU A 8 -1.21 5.41 -14.90
N ASN A 9 -1.66 4.63 -13.92
CA ASN A 9 -1.02 4.63 -12.60
C ASN A 9 0.45 4.15 -12.66
N LEU A 10 0.73 3.12 -13.47
CA LEU A 10 2.08 2.59 -13.62
C LEU A 10 3.04 3.54 -14.33
N SER A 11 2.57 4.49 -15.14
CA SER A 11 3.46 5.46 -15.77
C SER A 11 4.13 6.38 -14.75
N TYR A 12 3.43 6.72 -13.65
CA TYR A 12 4.01 7.43 -12.51
C TYR A 12 4.96 6.56 -11.68
N VAL A 13 4.56 5.32 -11.39
CA VAL A 13 5.36 4.41 -10.55
C VAL A 13 6.68 4.04 -11.21
N LEU A 14 6.61 3.64 -12.49
CA LEU A 14 7.77 3.21 -13.27
C LEU A 14 8.51 4.37 -13.92
N HIS A 15 7.91 5.56 -13.91
CA HIS A 15 8.47 6.75 -14.52
C HIS A 15 8.79 6.54 -16.01
N GLU A 16 7.79 6.02 -16.72
CA GLU A 16 7.87 5.62 -18.12
C GLU A 16 6.55 6.00 -18.79
N PRO A 17 6.52 6.38 -20.08
CA PRO A 17 5.27 6.72 -20.76
C PRO A 17 4.24 5.59 -20.65
N SER A 18 2.98 5.95 -20.44
CA SER A 18 1.89 4.96 -20.32
C SER A 18 1.75 4.05 -21.55
N THR A 19 2.26 4.49 -22.70
CA THR A 19 2.33 3.79 -23.98
C THR A 19 3.53 2.86 -24.14
N SER A 20 4.52 2.94 -23.26
CA SER A 20 5.76 2.17 -23.36
C SER A 20 5.54 0.65 -23.23
N ALA A 21 6.45 -0.12 -23.84
CA ALA A 21 6.45 -1.57 -23.71
C ALA A 21 6.67 -2.03 -22.26
N VAL A 22 7.46 -1.28 -21.48
CA VAL A 22 7.75 -1.55 -20.06
C VAL A 22 6.47 -1.46 -19.22
N VAL A 23 5.73 -0.36 -19.34
CA VAL A 23 4.46 -0.15 -18.62
C VAL A 23 3.41 -1.18 -19.03
N ARG A 24 3.30 -1.49 -20.32
CA ARG A 24 2.38 -2.54 -20.80
C ARG A 24 2.71 -3.90 -20.20
N ALA A 25 3.97 -4.31 -20.24
CA ALA A 25 4.40 -5.59 -19.69
C ALA A 25 4.18 -5.66 -18.17
N ALA A 26 4.42 -4.57 -17.43
CA ALA A 26 4.15 -4.50 -15.99
C ALA A 26 2.65 -4.61 -15.67
N ALA A 27 1.77 -3.99 -16.47
CA ALA A 27 0.32 -4.11 -16.32
C ALA A 27 -0.15 -5.56 -16.55
N GLU A 28 0.38 -6.23 -17.57
CA GLU A 28 0.08 -7.63 -17.88
C GLU A 28 0.56 -8.57 -16.76
N ARG A 29 1.79 -8.39 -16.27
CA ARG A 29 2.34 -9.15 -15.13
C ARG A 29 1.50 -8.95 -13.87
N SER A 30 1.12 -7.71 -13.56
CA SER A 30 0.25 -7.40 -12.40
C SER A 30 -1.07 -8.17 -12.44
N ASN A 31 -1.69 -8.30 -13.63
CA ASN A 31 -2.92 -9.06 -13.79
C ASN A 31 -2.73 -10.58 -13.67
N ALA A 32 -1.62 -11.11 -14.17
CA ALA A 32 -1.26 -12.50 -13.95
C ALA A 32 -1.03 -12.76 -12.45
N GLU A 33 -0.33 -11.85 -11.79
CA GLU A 33 -0.02 -11.91 -10.36
C GLU A 33 -1.29 -11.81 -9.51
N ALA A 34 -2.25 -10.96 -9.83
CA ALA A 34 -3.53 -10.88 -9.12
C ALA A 34 -4.30 -12.22 -9.10
N ARG A 35 -4.19 -13.02 -10.17
CA ARG A 35 -4.77 -14.39 -10.18
C ARG A 35 -3.96 -15.36 -9.33
N ARG A 36 -2.62 -15.27 -9.38
CA ARG A 36 -1.73 -16.08 -8.55
C ARG A 36 -1.94 -15.79 -7.07
N LEU A 37 -1.94 -14.52 -6.70
CA LEU A 37 -2.20 -14.00 -5.35
C LEU A 37 -3.46 -14.63 -4.80
N ARG A 38 -4.63 -14.39 -5.45
CA ARG A 38 -5.92 -14.93 -4.98
C ARG A 38 -5.88 -16.43 -4.65
N ARG A 39 -5.24 -17.25 -5.49
CA ARG A 39 -5.12 -18.70 -5.24
C ARG A 39 -4.20 -19.01 -4.07
N ALA A 40 -2.99 -18.46 -4.06
CA ALA A 40 -2.00 -18.72 -3.01
C ALA A 40 -2.49 -18.24 -1.63
N THR A 41 -3.18 -17.11 -1.61
CA THR A 41 -3.63 -16.47 -0.37
C THR A 41 -4.90 -17.10 0.19
N ALA A 42 -5.68 -17.82 -0.62
CA ALA A 42 -6.82 -18.59 -0.12
C ALA A 42 -6.36 -19.70 0.84
N ALA A 43 -5.24 -20.38 0.54
CA ALA A 43 -4.66 -21.37 1.43
C ALA A 43 -4.18 -20.74 2.75
N LEU A 44 -3.51 -19.58 2.68
CA LEU A 44 -3.06 -18.84 3.86
C LEU A 44 -4.24 -18.33 4.72
N ALA A 45 -5.31 -17.86 4.07
CA ALA A 45 -6.52 -17.38 4.75
C ALA A 45 -7.22 -18.50 5.55
N ALA A 46 -7.14 -19.74 5.06
CA ALA A 46 -7.78 -20.90 5.70
C ALA A 46 -6.98 -21.47 6.89
N LEU A 47 -5.73 -21.05 7.10
CA LEU A 47 -4.92 -21.50 8.23
C LEU A 47 -5.52 -21.05 9.56
N SER A 48 -5.25 -21.79 10.64
CA SER A 48 -5.51 -21.31 12.00
C SER A 48 -4.60 -20.12 12.33
N ASP A 49 -4.98 -19.32 13.32
CA ASP A 49 -4.20 -18.16 13.76
C ASP A 49 -2.77 -18.53 14.17
N ALA A 50 -2.59 -19.63 14.90
CA ALA A 50 -1.28 -20.14 15.28
C ALA A 50 -0.42 -20.53 14.05
N ALA A 51 -1.02 -21.21 13.08
CA ALA A 51 -0.32 -21.62 11.86
C ALA A 51 -0.01 -20.42 10.95
N LEU A 52 -0.94 -19.48 10.79
CA LEU A 52 -0.75 -18.26 10.02
C LEU A 52 0.34 -17.39 10.63
N ARG A 53 0.40 -17.29 11.96
CA ARG A 53 1.46 -16.55 12.68
C ARG A 53 2.86 -17.02 12.28
N GLN A 54 3.05 -18.32 12.12
CA GLN A 54 4.33 -18.91 11.68
C GLN A 54 4.67 -18.62 10.21
N ARG A 55 3.72 -18.14 9.41
CA ARG A 55 3.91 -17.79 7.99
C ARG A 55 4.18 -16.31 7.76
N ILE A 56 4.16 -15.49 8.82
CA ILE A 56 4.36 -14.04 8.72
C ILE A 56 5.81 -13.71 9.04
N VAL A 57 6.47 -13.02 8.10
CA VAL A 57 7.76 -12.36 8.29
C VAL A 57 7.49 -10.87 8.44
N VAL A 58 7.98 -10.27 9.52
CA VAL A 58 7.82 -8.84 9.77
C VAL A 58 9.08 -8.11 9.33
N LEU A 59 8.91 -7.10 8.48
CA LEU A 59 9.93 -6.11 8.15
C LEU A 59 9.44 -4.77 8.69
N ALA A 60 10.07 -4.30 9.77
CA ALA A 60 9.73 -3.03 10.39
C ALA A 60 10.95 -2.10 10.35
N THR A 61 10.72 -0.83 10.01
CA THR A 61 11.76 0.22 10.09
C THR A 61 12.05 0.64 11.53
N THR A 62 11.24 0.19 12.47
CA THR A 62 11.25 0.53 13.90
C THR A 62 10.91 -0.73 14.71
N GLN A 63 11.33 -0.82 15.98
CA GLN A 63 11.20 -2.05 16.77
C GLN A 63 9.72 -2.54 16.82
N PRO A 64 9.44 -3.83 16.51
CA PRO A 64 8.10 -4.42 16.56
C PRO A 64 7.42 -4.36 17.94
N ASP A 65 8.20 -4.07 18.99
CA ASP A 65 7.74 -4.04 20.37
C ASP A 65 6.64 -2.99 20.60
N ALA A 66 6.60 -1.91 19.82
CA ALA A 66 5.55 -0.90 19.91
C ALA A 66 4.16 -1.44 19.53
N LEU A 67 4.06 -2.45 18.67
CA LEU A 67 2.79 -3.16 18.40
C LEU A 67 2.47 -4.21 19.47
N SER A 68 3.49 -4.69 20.17
CA SER A 68 3.37 -5.77 21.17
C SER A 68 3.04 -5.24 22.57
N GLN A 69 3.27 -3.95 22.85
CA GLN A 69 3.03 -3.31 24.15
C GLN A 69 1.56 -2.91 24.42
N GLY A 70 0.60 -3.43 23.65
CA GLY A 70 -0.84 -3.37 23.99
C GLY A 70 -1.53 -2.02 23.75
N THR A 71 -0.81 -0.93 23.52
CA THR A 71 -1.35 0.31 22.94
C THR A 71 -1.35 0.18 21.42
N ALA A 72 -2.30 -0.61 20.90
CA ALA A 72 -2.53 -0.64 19.47
C ALA A 72 -2.71 0.80 18.95
N PRO A 73 -1.99 1.21 17.89
CA PRO A 73 -2.12 2.56 17.36
C PRO A 73 -3.57 2.82 16.93
N PRO A 74 -4.11 4.03 17.16
CA PRO A 74 -5.53 4.33 16.96
C PRO A 74 -5.97 4.18 15.49
N ALA A 75 -5.06 4.35 14.54
CA ALA A 75 -5.33 4.16 13.12
C ALA A 75 -4.09 3.65 12.38
N ILE A 76 -4.33 2.76 11.41
CA ILE A 76 -3.31 2.17 10.53
C ILE A 76 -3.73 2.43 9.09
N ALA A 77 -2.84 3.03 8.30
CA ALA A 77 -3.05 3.21 6.87
C ALA A 77 -2.42 2.06 6.08
N SER A 78 -3.00 1.78 4.91
CA SER A 78 -2.50 0.79 3.97
C SER A 78 -2.91 1.15 2.54
N ILE A 79 -2.53 0.29 1.61
CA ILE A 79 -2.86 0.34 0.19
C ILE A 79 -3.29 -1.05 -0.27
N HIS A 80 -3.93 -1.13 -1.43
CA HIS A 80 -4.33 -2.40 -2.03
C HIS A 80 -3.11 -3.13 -2.63
N LEU A 81 -2.25 -3.66 -1.75
CA LEU A 81 -1.03 -4.39 -2.08
C LEU A 81 -1.14 -5.84 -1.62
N GLY A 82 -0.74 -6.79 -2.47
CA GLY A 82 -0.71 -8.21 -2.15
C GLY A 82 -2.07 -8.71 -1.60
N PRO A 83 -2.07 -9.55 -0.55
CA PRO A 83 -3.30 -9.98 0.13
C PRO A 83 -3.80 -8.97 1.17
N TRP A 84 -3.94 -7.70 0.81
CA TRP A 84 -4.35 -6.61 1.70
C TRP A 84 -5.57 -6.93 2.58
N TRP A 85 -6.52 -7.75 2.11
CA TRP A 85 -7.71 -8.14 2.88
C TRP A 85 -7.40 -9.02 4.11
N LEU A 86 -6.22 -9.67 4.16
CA LEU A 86 -5.76 -10.40 5.34
C LEU A 86 -5.07 -9.51 6.36
N LEU A 87 -4.74 -8.27 6.00
CA LEU A 87 -3.96 -7.37 6.84
C LEU A 87 -4.62 -7.09 8.21
N PRO A 88 -5.93 -6.84 8.34
CA PRO A 88 -6.58 -6.70 9.64
C PRO A 88 -6.32 -7.87 10.60
N ARG A 89 -6.45 -9.09 10.09
CA ARG A 89 -6.21 -10.33 10.86
C ARG A 89 -4.73 -10.47 11.21
N VAL A 90 -3.84 -10.28 10.24
CA VAL A 90 -2.38 -10.35 10.44
C VAL A 90 -1.93 -9.37 11.53
N LEU A 91 -2.43 -8.12 11.51
CA LEU A 91 -2.11 -7.13 12.53
C LEU A 91 -2.60 -7.53 13.92
N GLY A 92 -3.80 -8.14 14.03
CA GLY A 92 -4.30 -8.70 15.29
C GLY A 92 -3.42 -9.82 15.85
N LEU A 93 -2.89 -10.68 14.97
CA LEU A 93 -1.96 -11.76 15.37
C LEU A 93 -0.63 -11.23 15.89
N ILE A 94 -0.11 -10.18 15.27
CA ILE A 94 1.16 -9.55 15.71
C ILE A 94 0.95 -8.79 17.03
N ALA A 95 -0.19 -8.12 17.21
CA ALA A 95 -0.55 -7.47 18.47
C ALA A 95 -0.86 -8.46 19.62
N SER A 96 -0.86 -9.77 19.35
CA SER A 96 -1.00 -10.86 20.33
C SER A 96 -2.31 -10.92 21.12
N ASP A 97 -3.32 -10.10 20.79
CA ASP A 97 -4.70 -10.24 21.27
C ASP A 97 -5.63 -10.92 20.26
N GLY A 98 -5.16 -11.14 19.03
CA GLY A 98 -5.92 -11.79 17.96
C GLY A 98 -7.06 -10.95 17.38
N THR A 99 -7.28 -9.73 17.89
CA THR A 99 -8.38 -8.88 17.45
C THR A 99 -8.02 -8.22 16.11
N PRO A 100 -8.83 -8.40 15.05
CA PRO A 100 -8.57 -7.75 13.77
C PRO A 100 -8.47 -6.22 13.92
N ARG A 101 -7.44 -5.62 13.32
CA ARG A 101 -7.22 -4.17 13.40
C ARG A 101 -7.88 -3.45 12.22
N PRO A 102 -8.57 -2.32 12.44
CA PRO A 102 -9.08 -1.52 11.34
C PRO A 102 -7.91 -0.99 10.50
N VAL A 103 -8.08 -1.03 9.18
CA VAL A 103 -7.09 -0.55 8.21
C VAL A 103 -7.77 0.41 7.26
N HIS A 104 -7.15 1.57 7.08
CA HIS A 104 -7.60 2.61 6.18
C HIS A 104 -6.85 2.56 4.85
N LEU A 105 -7.54 2.25 3.75
CA LEU A 105 -6.93 2.09 2.43
C LEU A 105 -6.85 3.45 1.72
N ILE A 106 -5.64 3.98 1.55
CA ILE A 106 -5.42 5.34 1.05
C ILE A 106 -5.42 5.45 -0.48
N ASP A 107 -5.20 4.34 -1.20
CA ASP A 107 -5.18 4.31 -2.67
C ASP A 107 -6.56 4.03 -3.29
N GLN A 108 -7.65 4.39 -2.59
CA GLN A 108 -9.02 4.24 -3.07
C GLN A 108 -9.61 5.59 -3.53
N PRO A 109 -9.55 5.93 -4.83
CA PRO A 109 -9.94 7.25 -5.34
C PRO A 109 -11.46 7.51 -5.32
N ALA A 110 -12.28 6.49 -5.07
CA ALA A 110 -13.73 6.61 -4.95
C ALA A 110 -14.22 6.85 -3.51
N ALA A 111 -13.32 7.00 -2.54
CA ALA A 111 -13.70 7.29 -1.16
C ALA A 111 -14.32 8.69 -1.05
N ALA A 112 -15.30 8.87 -0.16
CA ALA A 112 -15.99 10.15 0.02
C ALA A 112 -15.06 11.32 0.41
N ALA A 113 -13.90 11.02 1.00
CA ALA A 113 -12.92 12.00 1.48
C ALA A 113 -11.54 11.79 0.82
N THR A 114 -11.44 12.02 -0.49
CA THR A 114 -10.14 12.08 -1.17
C THR A 114 -9.52 13.47 -1.10
N ARG A 115 -8.23 13.53 -0.79
CA ARG A 115 -7.39 14.73 -0.85
C ARG A 115 -6.44 14.65 -2.05
N ILE A 116 -6.02 15.81 -2.55
CA ILE A 116 -4.91 15.90 -3.51
C ILE A 116 -3.61 16.07 -2.73
N VAL A 117 -2.73 15.08 -2.83
CA VAL A 117 -1.42 15.09 -2.16
C VAL A 117 -0.32 14.67 -3.15
N PRO A 118 0.93 15.15 -2.98
CA PRO A 118 2.05 14.69 -3.81
C PRO A 118 2.27 13.19 -3.63
N PHE A 119 2.21 12.43 -4.71
CA PHE A 119 2.48 10.98 -4.75
C PHE A 119 3.15 10.65 -6.09
N PHE A 120 4.28 9.95 -6.05
CA PHE A 120 5.14 9.69 -7.20
C PHE A 120 5.47 10.96 -7.98
N ARG A 121 5.81 12.04 -7.26
CA ARG A 121 6.17 13.38 -7.78
C ARG A 121 5.04 14.15 -8.49
N ALA A 122 3.81 13.68 -8.43
CA ALA A 122 2.64 14.35 -9.02
C ALA A 122 1.49 14.48 -8.03
N PRO A 123 0.58 15.46 -8.19
CA PRO A 123 -0.63 15.55 -7.39
C PRO A 123 -1.55 14.35 -7.70
N ALA A 124 -1.82 13.51 -6.69
CA ALA A 124 -2.68 12.33 -6.79
C ALA A 124 -3.90 12.43 -5.87
N ARG A 125 -5.00 11.80 -6.28
CA ARG A 125 -6.22 11.61 -5.48
C ARG A 125 -6.04 10.42 -4.54
N LEU A 126 -5.77 10.69 -3.27
CA LEU A 126 -5.66 9.67 -2.24
C LEU A 126 -6.69 9.90 -1.12
N ALA A 127 -7.21 8.82 -0.55
CA ALA A 127 -8.08 8.84 0.62
C ALA A 127 -7.27 9.02 1.91
N VAL A 128 -6.36 9.99 1.98
CA VAL A 128 -5.58 10.26 3.20
C VAL A 128 -6.45 11.09 4.17
N PRO A 129 -6.55 10.75 5.48
CA PRO A 129 -7.21 11.60 6.47
C PRO A 129 -6.52 12.96 6.61
N ASP A 130 -7.15 13.97 7.20
CA ASP A 130 -6.46 15.24 7.49
C ASP A 130 -5.30 14.99 8.47
N ALA A 131 -4.10 15.49 8.17
CA ALA A 131 -2.91 15.31 9.00
C ALA A 131 -2.99 15.94 10.39
N SER A 132 -4.00 16.78 10.65
CA SER A 132 -4.32 17.35 11.96
C SER A 132 -5.39 16.55 12.71
N ALA A 133 -5.97 15.51 12.09
CA ALA A 133 -7.02 14.72 12.71
C ALA A 133 -6.47 13.88 13.89
N PRO A 134 -7.26 13.72 14.97
CA PRO A 134 -6.84 12.96 16.14
C PRO A 134 -6.66 11.47 15.86
N ASP A 135 -7.32 10.97 14.82
CA ASP A 135 -7.25 9.60 14.31
C ASP A 135 -6.33 9.46 13.09
N TYR A 136 -5.44 10.43 12.86
CA TYR A 136 -4.46 10.31 11.78
C TYR A 136 -3.57 9.07 11.99
N PRO A 137 -3.29 8.29 10.93
CA PRO A 137 -2.54 7.05 11.04
C PRO A 137 -1.19 7.25 11.72
N ALA A 138 -0.94 6.49 12.78
CA ALA A 138 0.37 6.44 13.42
C ALA A 138 1.31 5.45 12.71
N TRP A 139 0.76 4.58 11.85
CA TRP A 139 1.48 3.53 11.15
C TRP A 139 0.99 3.39 9.71
N PHE A 140 1.92 3.06 8.83
CA PHE A 140 1.64 2.48 7.53
C PHE A 140 1.95 0.98 7.57
N ALA A 141 1.05 0.16 7.02
CA ALA A 141 1.22 -1.28 6.94
C ALA A 141 0.95 -1.77 5.52
N ALA A 142 1.76 -2.70 5.03
CA ALA A 142 1.57 -3.36 3.74
C ALA A 142 1.78 -4.87 3.89
N LEU A 143 0.97 -5.66 3.19
CA LEU A 143 1.09 -7.11 3.18
C LEU A 143 1.44 -7.59 1.77
N VAL A 144 2.46 -8.42 1.67
CA VAL A 144 2.98 -8.90 0.39
C VAL A 144 3.12 -10.42 0.44
N LEU A 145 2.72 -11.10 -0.63
CA LEU A 145 2.99 -12.53 -0.76
C LEU A 145 4.46 -12.72 -1.16
N ARG A 146 5.23 -13.47 -0.38
CA ARG A 146 6.63 -13.73 -0.68
C ARG A 146 6.77 -14.73 -1.85
N PRO A 147 7.93 -14.77 -2.52
CA PRO A 147 8.26 -15.87 -3.43
C PRO A 147 8.02 -17.23 -2.76
N GLY A 148 7.53 -18.22 -3.52
CA GLY A 148 7.06 -19.50 -2.98
C GLY A 148 5.55 -19.54 -2.66
N GLY A 149 4.95 -18.40 -2.29
CA GLY A 149 3.49 -18.27 -2.15
C GLY A 149 2.89 -18.87 -0.88
N ASP A 150 3.71 -19.19 0.11
CA ASP A 150 3.32 -19.84 1.37
C ASP A 150 3.72 -19.04 2.62
N THR A 151 4.31 -17.85 2.42
CA THR A 151 4.66 -16.91 3.48
C THR A 151 4.29 -15.48 3.07
N LEU A 152 4.02 -14.66 4.09
CA LEU A 152 3.64 -13.26 3.97
C LEU A 152 4.75 -12.38 4.52
N LEU A 153 5.03 -11.27 3.83
CA LEU A 153 5.82 -10.18 4.35
C LEU A 153 4.87 -9.09 4.84
N LEU A 154 4.91 -8.80 6.14
CA LEU A 154 4.27 -7.63 6.73
C LEU A 154 5.32 -6.52 6.81
N GLN A 155 5.15 -5.49 5.99
CA GLN A 155 5.93 -4.25 6.08
C GLN A 155 5.22 -3.29 7.03
N LEU A 156 5.98 -2.70 7.95
CA LEU A 156 5.50 -1.70 8.92
C LEU A 156 6.43 -0.50 8.96
N ASP A 157 5.87 0.67 8.75
CA ASP A 157 6.56 1.96 8.84
C ASP A 157 5.80 2.84 9.86
N THR A 158 6.53 3.44 10.81
CA THR A 158 5.96 4.43 11.73
C THR A 158 5.77 5.77 11.04
N VAL A 159 4.64 6.41 11.30
CA VAL A 159 4.36 7.79 10.87
C VAL A 159 4.64 8.72 12.06
N PRO A 160 5.30 9.88 11.86
CA PRO A 160 5.55 10.84 12.92
C PRO A 160 4.27 11.24 13.67
N GLY A 161 4.41 11.50 14.97
CA GLY A 161 3.31 11.89 15.84
C GLY A 161 2.86 13.33 15.63
N SER A 162 1.98 13.82 16.50
CA SER A 162 1.42 15.17 16.42
C SER A 162 2.44 16.29 16.67
N GLU A 163 3.62 15.95 17.17
CA GLU A 163 4.76 16.86 17.32
C GLU A 163 5.38 17.26 15.98
N ALA A 164 5.23 16.44 14.94
CA ALA A 164 5.68 16.75 13.59
C ALA A 164 4.66 17.61 12.85
N SER A 165 5.13 18.39 11.86
CA SER A 165 4.25 19.19 11.04
C SER A 165 3.30 18.33 10.18
N PRO A 166 2.08 18.80 9.86
CA PRO A 166 1.16 18.08 8.98
C PRO A 166 1.79 17.60 7.66
N THR A 167 2.64 18.43 7.06
CA THR A 167 3.38 18.11 5.82
C THR A 167 4.35 16.95 6.00
N GLU A 168 5.10 16.91 7.11
CA GLU A 168 6.03 15.81 7.40
C GLU A 168 5.29 14.49 7.65
N ARG A 169 4.14 14.54 8.31
CA ARG A 169 3.29 13.37 8.55
C ARG A 169 2.74 12.79 7.24
N ASP A 170 2.17 13.66 6.38
CA ASP A 170 1.70 13.28 5.05
C ASP A 170 2.85 12.73 4.19
N ALA A 171 4.01 13.39 4.18
CA ALA A 171 5.18 12.94 3.42
C ALA A 171 5.70 11.58 3.89
N ALA A 172 5.72 11.32 5.20
CA ALA A 172 6.15 10.04 5.76
C ALA A 172 5.19 8.90 5.38
N LEU A 173 3.88 9.12 5.56
CA LEU A 173 2.84 8.15 5.22
C LEU A 173 2.86 7.82 3.72
N VAL A 174 2.81 8.85 2.88
CA VAL A 174 2.78 8.69 1.43
C VAL A 174 4.11 8.12 0.92
N GLY A 175 5.24 8.54 1.47
CA GLY A 175 6.55 7.99 1.15
C GLY A 175 6.68 6.50 1.50
N ALA A 176 6.08 6.04 2.59
CA ALA A 176 6.03 4.61 2.93
C ALA A 176 5.23 3.81 1.90
N ALA A 177 4.08 4.34 1.48
CA ALA A 177 3.28 3.73 0.41
C ALA A 177 4.03 3.68 -0.92
N GLU A 178 4.75 4.75 -1.31
CA GLU A 178 5.57 4.75 -2.52
C GLU A 178 6.64 3.67 -2.49
N ARG A 179 7.38 3.54 -1.36
CA ARG A 179 8.41 2.53 -1.20
C ARG A 179 7.84 1.11 -1.33
N ALA A 180 6.71 0.84 -0.67
CA ALA A 180 6.05 -0.46 -0.73
C ALA A 180 5.61 -0.81 -2.16
N ILE A 181 5.02 0.15 -2.90
CA ILE A 181 4.62 -0.05 -4.29
C ILE A 181 5.84 -0.26 -5.19
N ARG A 182 6.91 0.54 -5.04
CA ARG A 182 8.14 0.38 -5.86
C ARG A 182 8.79 -0.99 -5.64
N ALA A 183 8.82 -1.47 -4.40
CA ALA A 183 9.38 -2.78 -4.08
C ALA A 183 8.54 -3.95 -4.64
N HIS A 184 7.22 -3.77 -4.76
CA HIS A 184 6.28 -4.85 -5.06
C HIS A 184 5.21 -4.48 -6.10
N VAL A 185 5.62 -3.78 -7.17
CA VAL A 185 4.70 -3.17 -8.15
C VAL A 185 3.68 -4.13 -8.76
N GLU A 186 4.07 -5.39 -8.97
CA GLU A 186 3.23 -6.42 -9.57
C GLU A 186 2.08 -6.87 -8.66
N GLN A 187 2.24 -6.69 -7.34
CA GLN A 187 1.22 -7.08 -6.36
C GLN A 187 0.30 -5.91 -5.96
N TRP A 188 0.60 -4.69 -6.39
CA TRP A 188 -0.31 -3.56 -6.18
C TRP A 188 -1.53 -3.81 -7.07
N SER A 189 -2.77 -3.69 -6.60
CA SER A 189 -3.94 -3.87 -7.47
C SER A 189 -4.54 -2.54 -7.92
N CYS A 190 -4.44 -1.49 -7.09
CA CYS A 190 -5.01 -0.15 -7.26
C CYS A 190 -6.44 -0.14 -7.85
N PRO A 191 -7.48 0.13 -7.04
CA PRO A 191 -8.88 0.03 -7.47
C PRO A 191 -9.29 0.95 -8.63
N GLY A 192 -8.56 2.05 -8.86
CA GLY A 192 -8.91 3.04 -9.87
C GLY A 192 -7.76 3.99 -10.21
N PRO A 193 -7.97 4.92 -11.15
CA PRO A 193 -6.95 5.92 -11.49
C PRO A 193 -6.74 6.87 -10.31
N LEU A 194 -5.48 7.06 -9.90
CA LEU A 194 -5.11 8.04 -8.86
C LEU A 194 -4.80 9.42 -9.44
N TRP A 195 -4.52 9.48 -10.74
CA TRP A 195 -4.25 10.71 -11.48
C TRP A 195 -5.25 10.86 -12.64
N ASP A 196 -5.51 12.11 -13.04
CA ASP A 196 -6.45 12.42 -14.13
C ASP A 196 -5.82 12.27 -15.52
N ALA A 197 -4.49 12.30 -15.61
CA ALA A 197 -3.70 12.12 -16.83
C ALA A 197 -2.53 11.17 -16.58
N SER A 198 -1.83 10.77 -17.64
CA SER A 198 -0.61 9.95 -17.54
C SER A 198 0.63 10.80 -17.23
N ALA A 199 1.64 10.18 -16.61
CA ALA A 199 2.90 10.81 -16.26
C ALA A 199 3.53 11.65 -17.39
N GLU A 200 3.58 11.14 -18.62
CA GLU A 200 4.17 11.86 -19.76
C GLU A 200 3.41 13.14 -20.17
N ARG A 201 2.19 13.33 -19.67
CA ARG A 201 1.40 14.56 -19.90
C ARG A 201 1.43 15.53 -18.71
N SER A 202 1.95 15.10 -17.56
CA SER A 202 1.87 15.86 -16.31
C SER A 202 3.21 16.20 -15.70
N LEU A 203 4.22 15.36 -15.92
CA LEU A 203 5.54 15.51 -15.32
C LEU A 203 6.46 16.27 -16.29
N PRO A 204 7.18 17.32 -15.81
CA PRO A 204 7.97 18.20 -16.67
C PRO A 204 9.13 17.49 -17.38
N GLU A 205 9.68 16.42 -16.80
CA GLU A 205 10.77 15.61 -17.36
C GLU A 205 10.43 14.90 -18.68
N PHE A 206 9.14 14.80 -19.04
CA PHE A 206 8.71 14.26 -20.34
C PHE A 206 8.40 15.36 -21.38
N ALA A 207 8.50 16.64 -21.01
CA ALA A 207 8.34 17.72 -21.96
C ALA A 207 9.50 17.69 -22.98
N PRO A 208 9.22 17.86 -24.29
CA PRO A 208 10.29 18.05 -25.27
C PRO A 208 11.06 19.33 -24.90
N GLY A 209 12.38 19.18 -24.74
CA GLY A 209 13.31 20.30 -24.50
C GLY A 209 13.50 21.19 -25.71
#